data_AF-A0A6G0ZA24-F1
#
_entry.id   AF-A0A6G0ZA24-F1
#
_cell.length_a   1.000
_cell.length_b   1.000
_cell.length_c   1.000
_cell.angle_alpha   90.00
_cell.angle_beta   90.00
_cell.angle_gamma   90.00
#
_symmetry.space_group_name_H-M   'P 1'
#
loop_
_entity.id
_entity.type
_entity.pdbx_description
1 polymer ?
#
loop_
_entity_poly.entity_id
_entity_poly.type
_entity_poly.pdbx_seq_one_letter_code
_entity_poly.pdbx_strand_id
1 'polypeptide(L)'
;MSIIGLQRPSSSSSSEKDERRRTREKNRTHTHFTFGGDMTAARRWRCSLAITAAAVLATMATPERHDDHSNIWRRQRRRTVVGDVGGGGGGGWRDLDYGNLTNAIRDIVEAMTVDCTLAVHSGVENAAADFLSNTIKSLHGRGVTTTHHALLTEDHVQSLLIDIRRAVTDGHHTSYIVLSTSTLMENLLSAIRRSNLMSRNVVYVFLWLRSPVSRTFKTDILEAMRVCVITSPRPGFYQIYYSQASARPGYGSTLKMVNWWSAMDGLVRFPLLPPPKRVYKNFEGRYFNVPVLHKPPWTFVEYLNDSFRVEGGRDDKLINLLADKLHFQFRYIDPPDRTQGSGLDQGSSIQGVLGLIWQREADWFVGDLSITYERNLVVDFSFLTLVDNEAFLTHAPGRLNEAFSLIRPFHWSVWPLLLITVIFSGPILYILVDTTDGHPQGKSMLYWKCVWWSITVFLQQGNVLH
;
A
#
# COMPACT_ATOMS: atom_id res chain seq x y z
N MET A 1 7.46 6.72 3.71
CA MET A 1 7.37 7.36 2.39
C MET A 1 7.00 6.35 1.30
N SER A 2 6.04 6.69 0.45
CA SER A 2 5.49 5.81 -0.59
C SER A 2 4.98 6.65 -1.77
N ILE A 3 4.96 6.07 -2.96
CA ILE A 3 4.27 6.63 -4.14
C ILE A 3 2.81 6.22 -3.99
N ILE A 4 1.89 7.19 -3.93
CA ILE A 4 0.47 6.90 -3.89
C ILE A 4 0.00 6.62 -5.32
N GLY A 5 -0.62 5.48 -5.55
CA GLY A 5 -1.24 5.10 -6.81
C GLY A 5 -2.16 3.91 -6.61
N LEU A 6 -3.22 3.82 -7.43
CA LEU A 6 -4.38 2.91 -7.29
C LEU A 6 -4.08 1.43 -6.90
N GLN A 7 -5.01 0.87 -6.12
CA GLN A 7 -4.99 -0.31 -5.22
C GLN A 7 -4.03 -1.43 -5.54
N ARG A 8 -3.27 -1.89 -4.54
CA ARG A 8 -2.70 -3.24 -4.49
C ARG A 8 -2.98 -3.84 -3.11
N PRO A 9 -3.32 -5.13 -3.05
CA PRO A 9 -3.61 -5.81 -1.80
C PRO A 9 -2.35 -5.95 -0.95
N SER A 10 -2.50 -5.68 0.35
CA SER A 10 -1.57 -6.11 1.40
C SER A 10 -1.80 -7.60 1.70
N SER A 11 -0.72 -8.37 1.73
CA SER A 11 -0.74 -9.72 2.28
C SER A 11 -0.74 -9.64 3.81
N SER A 12 -1.90 -9.82 4.44
CA SER A 12 -2.01 -10.02 5.89
C SER A 12 -2.82 -11.28 6.18
N SER A 13 -2.16 -12.43 6.22
CA SER A 13 -2.71 -13.65 6.84
C SER A 13 -1.64 -14.35 7.65
N SER A 14 -1.23 -13.74 8.77
CA SER A 14 -0.44 -14.41 9.81
C SER A 14 -0.40 -13.55 11.09
N SER A 15 -1.55 -13.25 11.69
CA SER A 15 -1.56 -12.74 13.07
C SER A 15 -2.83 -13.08 13.86
N GLU A 16 -3.89 -13.58 13.22
CA GLU A 16 -5.19 -13.76 13.91
C GLU A 16 -5.48 -15.20 14.37
N LYS A 17 -4.53 -16.13 14.21
CA LYS A 17 -4.64 -17.51 14.73
C LYS A 17 -3.85 -17.76 16.03
N ASP A 18 -3.00 -16.83 16.46
CA ASP A 18 -2.21 -16.98 17.69
C ASP A 18 -2.81 -16.27 18.92
N GLU A 19 -3.74 -15.32 18.73
CA GLU A 19 -4.40 -14.61 19.83
C GLU A 19 -5.45 -15.49 20.57
N ARG A 20 -6.04 -16.48 19.88
CA ARG A 20 -7.09 -17.36 20.45
C ARG A 20 -6.55 -18.59 21.19
N ARG A 21 -5.22 -18.81 21.22
CA ARG A 21 -4.59 -19.90 21.99
C ARG A 21 -3.95 -19.45 23.30
N ARG A 22 -3.81 -18.15 23.57
CA ARG A 22 -3.12 -17.62 24.77
C ARG A 22 -3.99 -17.40 26.00
N THR A 23 -5.30 -17.64 25.93
CA THR A 23 -6.23 -17.45 27.07
C THR A 23 -6.60 -18.72 27.83
N ARG A 24 -5.95 -19.87 27.56
CA ARG A 24 -6.26 -21.15 28.25
C ARG A 24 -5.11 -21.83 28.99
N GLU A 25 -4.01 -21.12 29.22
CA GLU A 25 -2.86 -21.70 29.93
C GLU A 25 -2.21 -20.66 30.86
N LYS A 26 -3.02 -20.12 31.79
CA LYS A 26 -2.54 -19.32 32.91
C LYS A 26 -2.85 -20.05 34.22
N ASN A 27 -2.16 -21.17 34.44
CA ASN A 27 -1.97 -21.79 35.75
C ASN A 27 -0.98 -22.95 35.65
N ARG A 28 0.32 -22.68 35.81
CA ARG A 28 1.22 -23.41 36.73
C ARG A 28 2.68 -23.03 36.52
N THR A 29 3.34 -22.86 37.67
CA THR A 29 4.77 -23.03 37.98
C THR A 29 5.78 -22.04 37.40
N HIS A 30 6.29 -21.21 38.32
CA HIS A 30 7.61 -20.61 38.34
C HIS A 30 8.70 -21.65 38.06
N THR A 31 9.67 -21.32 37.21
CA THR A 31 11.08 -21.70 37.37
C THR A 31 11.95 -20.87 36.42
N HIS A 32 13.07 -20.41 36.96
CA HIS A 32 14.14 -19.67 36.28
C HIS A 32 14.61 -20.36 35.00
N PHE A 33 14.87 -19.59 33.93
CA PHE A 33 15.77 -20.03 32.87
C PHE A 33 16.70 -18.90 32.39
N THR A 34 17.97 -19.29 32.35
CA THR A 34 19.18 -18.56 31.99
C THR A 34 19.31 -18.36 30.48
N PHE A 35 20.04 -17.31 30.09
CA PHE A 35 20.49 -17.07 28.73
C PHE A 35 21.48 -18.17 28.29
N GLY A 36 21.14 -18.90 27.24
CA GLY A 36 22.01 -19.84 26.55
C GLY A 36 21.55 -19.93 25.11
N GLY A 37 22.37 -19.43 24.19
CA GLY A 37 22.07 -19.42 22.77
C GLY A 37 22.12 -20.81 22.17
N ASP A 38 21.22 -21.08 21.22
CA ASP A 38 21.38 -22.19 20.30
C ASP A 38 20.89 -21.81 18.89
N MET A 39 21.86 -21.61 18.00
CA MET A 39 21.71 -21.27 16.59
C MET A 39 21.35 -22.51 15.77
N THR A 40 20.15 -23.07 15.96
CA THR A 40 19.72 -24.24 15.13
C THR A 40 18.26 -24.19 14.67
N ALA A 41 17.42 -23.31 15.22
CA ALA A 41 16.03 -23.12 14.78
C ALA A 41 15.87 -22.32 13.47
N ALA A 42 16.88 -21.54 13.07
CA ALA A 42 16.83 -20.66 11.89
C ALA A 42 16.98 -21.41 10.54
N ARG A 43 17.30 -22.72 10.55
CA ARG A 43 17.46 -23.51 9.32
C ARG A 43 16.20 -24.23 8.85
N ARG A 44 15.21 -24.49 9.72
CA ARG A 44 13.95 -25.15 9.31
C ARG A 44 12.93 -24.20 8.66
N TRP A 45 12.98 -22.91 8.96
CA TRP A 45 12.08 -21.91 8.35
C TRP A 45 12.52 -21.43 6.96
N ARG A 46 13.77 -21.68 6.55
CA ARG A 46 14.25 -21.35 5.20
C ARG A 46 13.80 -22.36 4.13
N CYS A 47 13.44 -23.58 4.49
CA CYS A 47 13.02 -24.60 3.53
C CYS A 47 11.54 -24.49 3.12
N SER A 48 10.63 -24.07 4.02
CA SER A 48 9.22 -23.91 3.65
C SER A 48 8.93 -22.63 2.86
N LEU A 49 9.70 -21.56 3.04
CA LEU A 49 9.55 -20.33 2.23
C LEU A 49 10.13 -20.49 0.81
N ALA A 50 11.12 -21.36 0.64
CA ALA A 50 11.72 -21.65 -0.67
C ALA A 50 10.78 -22.47 -1.58
N ILE A 51 9.91 -23.30 -1.02
CA ILE A 51 9.00 -24.16 -1.80
C ILE A 51 7.79 -23.37 -2.32
N THR A 52 7.31 -22.36 -1.60
CA THR A 52 6.23 -21.46 -2.08
C THR A 52 6.73 -20.42 -3.08
N ALA A 53 7.97 -19.92 -2.92
CA ALA A 53 8.59 -19.05 -3.92
C ALA A 53 8.93 -19.80 -5.22
N ALA A 54 9.35 -21.07 -5.13
CA ALA A 54 9.64 -21.90 -6.30
C ALA A 54 8.38 -22.27 -7.11
N ALA A 55 7.19 -22.40 -6.51
CA ALA A 55 5.95 -22.66 -7.25
C ALA A 55 5.45 -21.43 -8.06
N VAL A 56 5.72 -20.22 -7.56
CA VAL A 56 5.40 -18.95 -8.25
C VAL A 56 6.48 -18.57 -9.28
N LEU A 57 7.73 -19.00 -9.07
CA LEU A 57 8.82 -18.82 -10.05
C LEU A 57 8.88 -19.93 -11.12
N ALA A 58 8.45 -21.17 -10.83
CA ALA A 58 8.43 -22.27 -11.80
C ALA A 58 7.30 -22.15 -12.83
N THR A 59 6.23 -21.39 -12.52
CA THR A 59 5.23 -20.98 -13.52
C THR A 59 5.70 -19.79 -14.38
N MET A 60 6.85 -19.16 -14.03
CA MET A 60 7.45 -18.05 -14.78
C MET A 60 8.68 -18.44 -15.62
N ALA A 61 9.09 -19.71 -15.61
CA ALA A 61 10.24 -20.19 -16.38
C ALA A 61 9.82 -21.29 -17.36
N THR A 62 9.06 -20.93 -18.40
CA THR A 62 9.11 -21.67 -19.66
C THR A 62 9.89 -20.82 -20.67
N PRO A 63 10.91 -21.37 -21.34
CA PRO A 63 11.74 -20.61 -22.26
C PRO A 63 10.89 -20.17 -23.46
N GLU A 64 10.99 -18.88 -23.79
CA GLU A 64 10.37 -18.25 -24.94
C GLU A 64 10.74 -18.99 -26.24
N ARG A 65 9.72 -19.39 -27.00
CA ARG A 65 9.81 -19.63 -28.44
C ARG A 65 8.68 -18.85 -29.11
N HIS A 66 8.83 -17.53 -29.19
CA HIS A 66 7.69 -16.61 -29.32
C HIS A 66 7.66 -15.81 -30.63
N ASP A 67 8.22 -16.35 -31.73
CA ASP A 67 7.99 -15.82 -33.10
C ASP A 67 6.75 -16.43 -33.79
N ASP A 68 5.99 -17.31 -33.12
CA ASP A 68 4.93 -18.11 -33.79
C ASP A 68 3.48 -17.64 -33.52
N HIS A 69 3.30 -16.60 -32.71
CA HIS A 69 1.98 -16.27 -32.16
C HIS A 69 1.06 -15.58 -33.16
N SER A 70 1.58 -14.69 -34.00
CA SER A 70 0.81 -14.13 -35.12
C SER A 70 0.37 -15.19 -36.13
N ASN A 71 1.09 -16.32 -36.21
CA ASN A 71 0.82 -17.39 -37.16
C ASN A 71 -0.34 -18.28 -36.70
N ILE A 72 -0.48 -18.56 -35.41
CA ILE A 72 -1.65 -19.28 -34.86
C ILE A 72 -2.93 -18.48 -35.10
N TRP A 73 -2.90 -17.18 -34.74
CA TRP A 73 -3.99 -16.24 -35.00
C TRP A 73 -4.35 -16.18 -36.50
N ARG A 74 -3.36 -16.08 -37.39
CA ARG A 74 -3.58 -16.06 -38.86
C ARG A 74 -4.06 -17.39 -39.41
N ARG A 75 -3.59 -18.53 -38.88
CA ARG A 75 -4.02 -19.88 -39.31
C ARG A 75 -5.47 -20.17 -38.94
N GLN A 76 -5.91 -19.78 -37.75
CA GLN A 76 -7.33 -19.89 -37.37
C GLN A 76 -8.21 -18.87 -38.09
N ARG A 77 -7.72 -17.63 -38.35
CA ARG A 77 -8.44 -16.66 -39.21
C ARG A 77 -8.57 -17.12 -40.67
N ARG A 78 -7.55 -17.79 -41.22
CA ARG A 78 -7.54 -18.27 -42.62
C ARG A 78 -8.38 -19.53 -42.88
N ARG A 79 -8.63 -20.36 -41.85
CA ARG A 79 -9.62 -21.46 -41.98
C ARG A 79 -11.08 -20.96 -42.00
N THR A 80 -11.30 -19.67 -41.81
CA THR A 80 -12.63 -19.04 -41.83
C THR A 80 -12.69 -17.97 -42.91
N VAL A 81 -12.75 -18.40 -44.16
CA VAL A 81 -13.32 -17.56 -45.22
C VAL A 81 -14.83 -17.47 -44.98
N VAL A 82 -15.29 -16.24 -44.99
CA VAL A 82 -16.66 -15.73 -44.97
C VAL A 82 -17.64 -16.70 -45.66
N GLY A 83 -18.49 -17.33 -44.85
CA GLY A 83 -19.84 -17.67 -45.27
C GLY A 83 -20.72 -16.52 -44.81
N ASP A 84 -21.22 -15.75 -45.76
CA ASP A 84 -22.18 -14.68 -45.55
C ASP A 84 -23.46 -15.30 -44.95
N VAL A 85 -23.63 -15.21 -43.62
CA VAL A 85 -24.90 -15.53 -42.98
C VAL A 85 -25.71 -14.25 -43.08
N GLY A 86 -26.56 -14.23 -44.11
CA GLY A 86 -27.48 -13.13 -44.41
C GLY A 86 -28.26 -12.68 -43.18
N GLY A 87 -28.56 -11.38 -43.17
CA GLY A 87 -29.38 -10.74 -42.16
C GLY A 87 -30.72 -11.47 -41.99
N GLY A 88 -30.94 -11.96 -40.79
CA GLY A 88 -32.23 -12.42 -40.29
C GLY A 88 -32.36 -11.96 -38.84
N GLY A 89 -33.21 -10.97 -38.60
CA GLY A 89 -33.53 -10.52 -37.25
C GLY A 89 -34.21 -11.63 -36.44
N GLY A 90 -34.07 -11.57 -35.12
CA GLY A 90 -35.08 -12.14 -34.22
C GLY A 90 -34.73 -13.41 -33.44
N GLY A 91 -33.47 -13.72 -33.13
CA GLY A 91 -33.18 -14.78 -32.15
C GLY A 91 -33.50 -14.32 -30.71
N GLY A 92 -34.50 -14.91 -30.06
CA GLY A 92 -34.89 -14.58 -28.68
C GLY A 92 -33.85 -15.05 -27.66
N TRP A 93 -33.99 -14.70 -26.38
CA TRP A 93 -33.15 -15.28 -25.32
C TRP A 93 -33.21 -16.81 -25.30
N ARG A 94 -34.26 -17.43 -25.86
CA ARG A 94 -34.42 -18.89 -25.95
C ARG A 94 -33.44 -19.58 -26.92
N ASP A 95 -32.81 -18.84 -27.84
CA ASP A 95 -31.96 -19.42 -28.90
C ASP A 95 -30.46 -19.46 -28.53
N LEU A 96 -30.12 -19.11 -27.28
CA LEU A 96 -28.76 -19.16 -26.76
C LEU A 96 -28.41 -20.58 -26.30
N ASP A 97 -27.18 -21.01 -26.59
CA ASP A 97 -26.63 -22.28 -26.10
C ASP A 97 -26.23 -22.16 -24.62
N TYR A 98 -27.23 -22.25 -23.75
CA TYR A 98 -27.08 -22.10 -22.30
C TYR A 98 -26.23 -23.20 -21.66
N GLY A 99 -26.22 -24.40 -22.23
CA GLY A 99 -25.42 -25.51 -21.71
C GLY A 99 -23.93 -25.20 -21.79
N ASN A 100 -23.46 -24.82 -22.99
CA ASN A 100 -22.07 -24.43 -23.18
C ASN A 100 -21.74 -23.10 -22.47
N LEU A 101 -22.69 -22.17 -22.38
CA LEU A 101 -22.50 -20.93 -21.61
C LEU A 101 -22.27 -21.21 -20.12
N THR A 102 -23.02 -22.16 -19.54
CA THR A 102 -22.87 -22.54 -18.13
C THR A 102 -21.47 -23.10 -17.87
N ASN A 103 -21.00 -23.98 -18.76
CA ASN A 103 -19.66 -24.56 -18.68
C ASN A 103 -18.58 -23.48 -18.86
N ALA A 104 -18.77 -22.55 -19.79
CA ALA A 104 -17.84 -21.43 -20.01
C ALA A 104 -17.74 -20.52 -18.78
N ILE A 105 -18.87 -20.10 -18.22
CA ILE A 105 -18.90 -19.26 -17.01
C ILE A 105 -18.25 -20.00 -15.84
N ARG A 106 -18.58 -21.28 -15.65
CA ARG A 106 -17.96 -22.11 -14.60
C ARG A 106 -16.44 -22.12 -14.72
N ASP A 107 -15.91 -22.45 -15.89
CA ASP A 107 -14.45 -22.56 -16.09
C ASP A 107 -13.76 -21.19 -15.94
N ILE A 108 -14.43 -20.11 -16.36
CA ILE A 108 -13.94 -18.73 -16.22
C ILE A 108 -13.91 -18.28 -14.75
N VAL A 109 -14.97 -18.55 -13.97
CA VAL A 109 -15.05 -18.19 -12.55
C VAL A 109 -14.05 -18.99 -11.72
N GLU A 110 -13.92 -20.29 -12.00
CA GLU A 110 -12.91 -21.13 -11.36
C GLU A 110 -11.49 -20.64 -11.63
N ALA A 111 -11.21 -20.20 -12.86
CA ALA A 111 -9.92 -19.60 -13.21
C ALA A 111 -9.65 -18.25 -12.51
N MET A 112 -10.70 -17.54 -12.09
CA MET A 112 -10.55 -16.28 -11.36
C MET A 112 -10.25 -16.48 -9.87
N THR A 113 -10.68 -17.58 -9.24
CA THR A 113 -10.49 -17.87 -7.79
C THR A 113 -11.05 -16.79 -6.85
N VAL A 114 -12.12 -16.11 -7.25
CA VAL A 114 -12.73 -15.00 -6.51
C VAL A 114 -14.22 -15.26 -6.28
N ASP A 115 -14.78 -14.74 -5.18
CA ASP A 115 -16.22 -14.71 -4.94
C ASP A 115 -16.96 -13.99 -6.08
N CYS A 116 -18.12 -14.51 -6.45
CA CYS A 116 -18.78 -14.12 -7.69
C CYS A 116 -20.23 -13.68 -7.47
N THR A 117 -20.53 -12.43 -7.77
CA THR A 117 -21.91 -11.93 -7.78
C THR A 117 -22.49 -12.03 -9.20
N LEU A 118 -23.61 -12.72 -9.35
CA LEU A 118 -24.35 -12.84 -10.60
C LEU A 118 -25.49 -11.81 -10.63
N ALA A 119 -25.51 -10.94 -11.63
CA ALA A 119 -26.58 -9.98 -11.86
C ALA A 119 -27.25 -10.27 -13.22
N VAL A 120 -28.52 -10.66 -13.21
CA VAL A 120 -29.23 -11.09 -14.42
C VAL A 120 -30.51 -10.30 -14.60
N HIS A 121 -30.81 -9.89 -15.83
CA HIS A 121 -32.02 -9.15 -16.15
C HIS A 121 -33.24 -10.07 -16.27
N SER A 122 -34.38 -9.64 -15.76
CA SER A 122 -35.63 -10.42 -15.63
C SER A 122 -36.15 -11.05 -16.94
N GLY A 123 -36.04 -10.33 -18.06
CA GLY A 123 -36.40 -10.85 -19.37
C GLY A 123 -35.50 -12.03 -19.82
N VAL A 124 -34.29 -12.11 -19.26
CA VAL A 124 -33.37 -13.25 -19.41
C VAL A 124 -33.70 -14.31 -18.38
N GLU A 125 -33.95 -13.94 -17.12
CA GLU A 125 -34.29 -14.88 -16.03
C GLU A 125 -35.47 -15.79 -16.41
N ASN A 126 -36.54 -15.24 -16.97
CA ASN A 126 -37.71 -16.03 -17.36
C ASN A 126 -37.42 -17.00 -18.53
N ALA A 127 -36.48 -16.66 -19.41
CA ALA A 127 -36.08 -17.53 -20.52
C ALA A 127 -34.93 -18.49 -20.16
N ALA A 128 -34.20 -18.20 -19.08
CA ALA A 128 -32.96 -18.82 -18.68
C ALA A 128 -32.98 -19.25 -17.19
N ALA A 129 -34.16 -19.51 -16.62
CA ALA A 129 -34.32 -19.89 -15.22
C ALA A 129 -33.55 -21.18 -14.89
N ASP A 130 -33.65 -22.16 -15.79
CA ASP A 130 -32.89 -23.42 -15.69
C ASP A 130 -31.39 -23.18 -15.80
N PHE A 131 -30.97 -22.27 -16.69
CA PHE A 131 -29.58 -21.87 -16.83
C PHE A 131 -29.02 -21.23 -15.55
N LEU A 132 -29.76 -20.31 -14.94
CA LEU A 132 -29.38 -19.67 -13.67
C LEU A 132 -29.26 -20.70 -12.55
N SER A 133 -30.27 -21.55 -12.38
CA SER A 133 -30.25 -22.61 -11.35
C SER A 133 -29.07 -23.55 -11.54
N ASN A 134 -28.82 -23.99 -12.78
CA ASN A 134 -27.71 -24.90 -13.09
C ASN A 134 -26.34 -24.23 -12.91
N THR A 135 -26.21 -22.95 -13.27
CA THR A 135 -24.97 -22.18 -13.07
C THR A 135 -24.68 -21.99 -11.59
N ILE A 136 -25.67 -21.58 -10.79
CA ILE A 136 -25.52 -21.42 -9.34
C ILE A 136 -25.15 -22.75 -8.67
N LYS A 137 -25.85 -23.84 -9.01
CA LYS A 137 -25.52 -25.18 -8.50
C LYS A 137 -24.11 -25.62 -8.90
N SER A 138 -23.72 -25.37 -10.15
CA SER A 138 -22.39 -25.74 -10.64
C SER A 138 -21.26 -24.94 -9.98
N LEU A 139 -21.49 -23.68 -9.64
CA LEU A 139 -20.52 -22.83 -8.96
C LEU A 139 -20.42 -23.20 -7.47
N HIS A 140 -21.56 -23.40 -6.80
CA HIS A 140 -21.60 -23.81 -5.40
C HIS A 140 -20.98 -25.19 -5.19
N GLY A 141 -21.16 -26.12 -6.14
CA GLY A 141 -20.52 -27.44 -6.12
C GLY A 141 -18.99 -27.43 -6.13
N ARG A 142 -18.36 -26.29 -6.48
CA ARG A 142 -16.91 -26.09 -6.45
C ARG A 142 -16.45 -25.11 -5.36
N GLY A 143 -17.34 -24.70 -4.45
CA GLY A 143 -17.01 -23.85 -3.31
C GLY A 143 -16.95 -22.35 -3.61
N VAL A 144 -17.49 -21.89 -4.75
CA VAL A 144 -17.62 -20.46 -5.06
C VAL A 144 -18.90 -19.93 -4.43
N THR A 145 -18.80 -18.87 -3.62
CA THR A 145 -19.99 -18.19 -3.09
C THR A 145 -20.60 -17.33 -4.18
N THR A 146 -21.92 -17.47 -4.38
CA THR A 146 -22.65 -16.72 -5.40
C THR A 146 -23.84 -15.99 -4.82
N THR A 147 -23.87 -14.67 -5.01
CA THR A 147 -25.05 -13.84 -4.75
C THR A 147 -25.76 -13.55 -6.07
N HIS A 148 -27.09 -13.51 -6.03
CA HIS A 148 -27.91 -13.32 -7.23
C HIS A 148 -28.74 -12.05 -7.12
N HIS A 149 -28.63 -11.16 -8.11
CA HIS A 149 -29.43 -9.94 -8.23
C HIS A 149 -30.29 -9.99 -9.49
N ALA A 150 -31.61 -9.94 -9.30
CA ALA A 150 -32.58 -9.83 -10.37
C ALA A 150 -32.76 -8.36 -10.79
N LEU A 151 -32.29 -7.99 -11.97
CA LEU A 151 -32.36 -6.62 -12.49
C LEU A 151 -33.75 -6.35 -13.11
N LEU A 152 -34.79 -6.34 -12.28
CA LEU A 152 -36.20 -6.15 -12.68
C LEU A 152 -36.61 -4.68 -12.80
N THR A 153 -36.09 -3.84 -11.92
CA THR A 153 -36.47 -2.42 -11.75
C THR A 153 -35.24 -1.58 -11.45
N GLU A 154 -35.34 -0.25 -11.56
CA GLU A 154 -34.24 0.66 -11.19
C GLU A 154 -33.78 0.46 -9.74
N ASP A 155 -34.70 0.14 -8.82
CA ASP A 155 -34.37 -0.15 -7.41
C ASP A 155 -33.41 -1.34 -7.26
N HIS A 156 -33.56 -2.38 -8.08
CA HIS A 156 -32.65 -3.53 -8.05
C HIS A 156 -31.27 -3.20 -8.61
N VAL A 157 -31.20 -2.30 -9.60
CA VAL A 157 -29.91 -1.76 -10.08
C VAL A 157 -29.24 -0.95 -8.97
N GLN A 158 -29.99 -0.17 -8.19
CA GLN A 158 -29.46 0.53 -7.03
C GLN A 158 -28.97 -0.42 -5.94
N SER A 159 -29.69 -1.51 -5.66
CA SER A 159 -29.21 -2.55 -4.73
C SER A 159 -27.88 -3.14 -5.18
N LEU A 160 -27.72 -3.44 -6.47
CA LEU A 160 -26.45 -3.93 -7.00
C LEU A 160 -25.33 -2.90 -6.82
N LEU A 161 -25.60 -1.61 -7.07
CA LEU A 161 -24.62 -0.53 -6.86
C LEU A 161 -24.25 -0.38 -5.38
N ILE A 162 -25.19 -0.56 -4.45
CA ILE A 162 -24.93 -0.56 -3.00
C ILE A 162 -24.02 -1.72 -2.63
N ASP A 163 -24.24 -2.92 -3.17
CA ASP A 163 -23.39 -4.07 -2.89
C ASP A 163 -22.01 -3.96 -3.52
N ILE A 164 -21.90 -3.38 -4.73
CA ILE A 164 -20.60 -3.00 -5.31
C ILE A 164 -19.90 -2.01 -4.39
N ARG A 165 -20.62 -1.01 -3.87
CA ARG A 165 -20.04 -0.02 -2.95
C ARG A 165 -19.50 -0.66 -1.68
N ARG A 166 -20.23 -1.61 -1.09
CA ARG A 166 -19.77 -2.39 0.07
C ARG A 166 -18.52 -3.20 -0.26
N ALA A 167 -18.51 -3.92 -1.38
CA ALA A 167 -17.33 -4.69 -1.79
C ALA A 167 -16.10 -3.80 -2.01
N VAL A 168 -16.29 -2.59 -2.55
CA VAL A 168 -15.23 -1.59 -2.71
C VAL A 168 -14.73 -1.08 -1.36
N THR A 169 -15.62 -0.76 -0.41
CA THR A 169 -15.23 -0.24 0.91
C THR A 169 -14.54 -1.28 1.77
N ASP A 170 -14.98 -2.54 1.69
CA ASP A 170 -14.45 -3.63 2.51
C ASP A 170 -13.13 -4.18 1.93
N GLY A 171 -12.78 -3.79 0.70
CA GLY A 171 -11.57 -4.22 0.01
C GLY A 171 -11.60 -5.68 -0.43
N HIS A 172 -12.76 -6.34 -0.42
CA HIS A 172 -12.90 -7.73 -0.85
C HIS A 172 -12.66 -7.87 -2.35
N HIS A 173 -11.91 -8.92 -2.73
CA HIS A 173 -11.83 -9.30 -4.12
C HIS A 173 -13.14 -9.95 -4.53
N THR A 174 -13.85 -9.36 -5.48
CA THR A 174 -15.13 -9.87 -5.99
C THR A 174 -15.22 -9.71 -7.50
N SER A 175 -15.88 -10.65 -8.17
CA SER A 175 -16.22 -10.55 -9.60
C SER A 175 -17.72 -10.40 -9.78
N TYR A 176 -18.16 -9.39 -10.52
CA TYR A 176 -19.56 -9.18 -10.87
C TYR A 176 -19.78 -9.63 -12.30
N ILE A 177 -20.57 -10.68 -12.49
CA ILE A 177 -20.97 -11.16 -13.81
C ILE A 177 -22.35 -10.62 -14.13
N VAL A 178 -22.43 -9.78 -15.16
CA VAL A 178 -23.64 -9.10 -15.58
C VAL A 178 -24.13 -9.72 -16.89
N LEU A 179 -25.34 -10.28 -16.86
CA LEU A 179 -26.08 -10.75 -18.02
C LEU A 179 -27.32 -9.90 -18.21
N SER A 180 -27.26 -8.94 -19.14
CA SER A 180 -28.36 -8.01 -19.35
C SER A 180 -28.45 -7.57 -20.82
N THR A 181 -29.40 -6.69 -21.13
CA THR A 181 -29.49 -6.03 -22.44
C THR A 181 -28.34 -5.05 -22.62
N SER A 182 -27.95 -4.77 -23.86
CA SER A 182 -26.84 -3.85 -24.16
C SER A 182 -27.04 -2.46 -23.58
N THR A 183 -28.28 -1.94 -23.60
CA THR A 183 -28.63 -0.63 -23.04
C THR A 183 -28.45 -0.57 -21.53
N LEU A 184 -28.88 -1.61 -20.80
CA LEU A 184 -28.71 -1.67 -19.35
C LEU A 184 -27.25 -1.86 -18.95
N MET A 185 -26.46 -2.63 -19.71
CA MET A 185 -25.03 -2.78 -19.45
C MET A 185 -24.27 -1.46 -19.64
N GLU A 186 -24.62 -0.67 -20.66
CA GLU A 186 -24.08 0.68 -20.86
C GLU A 186 -24.47 1.62 -19.72
N ASN A 187 -25.76 1.62 -19.33
CA ASN A 187 -26.24 2.44 -18.23
C ASN A 187 -25.55 2.05 -16.90
N LEU A 188 -25.37 0.75 -16.63
CA LEU A 188 -24.69 0.27 -15.43
C LEU A 188 -23.22 0.70 -15.40
N LEU A 189 -22.49 0.56 -16.51
CA LEU A 189 -21.09 1.00 -16.58
C LEU A 189 -20.98 2.52 -16.37
N SER A 190 -21.88 3.30 -16.99
CA SER A 190 -21.92 4.75 -16.81
C SER A 190 -22.28 5.14 -15.36
N ALA A 191 -23.17 4.39 -14.69
CA ALA A 191 -23.51 4.59 -13.29
C ALA A 191 -22.34 4.27 -12.36
N ILE A 192 -21.63 3.17 -12.59
CA ILE A 192 -20.39 2.81 -11.86
C ILE A 192 -19.35 3.92 -12.01
N ARG A 193 -19.20 4.48 -13.22
CA ARG A 193 -18.31 5.61 -13.48
C ARG A 193 -18.71 6.86 -12.67
N ARG A 194 -19.98 7.26 -12.73
CA ARG A 194 -20.50 8.47 -12.05
C ARG A 194 -20.46 8.35 -10.53
N SER A 195 -20.65 7.15 -9.99
CA SER A 195 -20.66 6.88 -8.54
C SER A 195 -19.26 6.63 -7.96
N ASN A 196 -18.20 6.75 -8.75
CA ASN A 196 -16.82 6.53 -8.33
C ASN A 196 -16.55 5.10 -7.77
N LEU A 197 -17.27 4.09 -8.26
CA LEU A 197 -17.17 2.71 -7.75
C LEU A 197 -16.07 1.88 -8.41
N MET A 198 -15.07 2.50 -9.02
CA MET A 198 -14.00 1.79 -9.70
C MET A 198 -12.93 1.37 -8.68
N SER A 199 -12.81 0.07 -8.44
CA SER A 199 -11.73 -0.51 -7.64
C SER A 199 -10.98 -1.57 -8.44
N ARG A 200 -9.70 -1.76 -8.13
CA ARG A 200 -8.91 -2.86 -8.68
C ARG A 200 -9.32 -4.21 -8.08
N ASN A 201 -9.93 -4.21 -6.90
CA ASN A 201 -10.33 -5.46 -6.24
C ASN A 201 -11.57 -6.06 -6.89
N VAL A 202 -12.33 -5.24 -7.62
CA VAL A 202 -13.55 -5.63 -8.31
C VAL A 202 -13.28 -5.89 -9.78
N VAL A 203 -13.82 -7.00 -10.32
CA VAL A 203 -13.80 -7.30 -11.76
C VAL A 203 -15.22 -7.30 -12.29
N TYR A 204 -15.51 -6.48 -13.30
CA TYR A 204 -16.80 -6.44 -13.97
C TYR A 204 -16.76 -7.29 -15.24
N VAL A 205 -17.55 -8.35 -15.30
CA VAL A 205 -17.65 -9.25 -16.44
C VAL A 205 -19.00 -9.04 -17.11
N PHE A 206 -19.00 -8.51 -18.34
CA PHE A 206 -20.21 -8.27 -19.12
C PHE A 206 -20.37 -9.35 -20.19
N LEU A 207 -21.50 -10.06 -20.16
CA LEU A 207 -21.84 -11.08 -21.15
C LEU A 207 -22.57 -10.44 -22.34
N TRP A 208 -21.82 -10.15 -23.39
CA TRP A 208 -22.29 -9.43 -24.58
C TRP A 208 -22.52 -10.40 -25.76
N LEU A 209 -23.59 -11.19 -25.66
CA LEU A 209 -23.78 -12.40 -26.49
C LEU A 209 -24.50 -12.16 -27.84
N ARG A 210 -25.21 -11.04 -28.04
CA ARG A 210 -26.11 -10.83 -29.20
C ARG A 210 -25.65 -9.81 -30.23
N SER A 211 -24.85 -8.82 -29.84
CA SER A 211 -24.44 -7.71 -30.69
C SER A 211 -22.95 -7.45 -30.57
N PRO A 212 -22.31 -6.72 -31.50
CA PRO A 212 -20.97 -6.21 -31.24
C PRO A 212 -21.00 -5.18 -30.11
N VAL A 213 -19.93 -5.12 -29.33
CA VAL A 213 -19.77 -4.16 -28.23
C VAL A 213 -19.88 -2.73 -28.77
N SER A 214 -20.83 -1.97 -28.21
CA SER A 214 -21.13 -0.61 -28.62
C SER A 214 -19.94 0.34 -28.46
N ARG A 215 -19.94 1.44 -29.23
CA ARG A 215 -18.91 2.49 -29.12
C ARG A 215 -19.04 3.24 -27.78
N THR A 216 -20.27 3.53 -27.34
CA THR A 216 -20.58 4.18 -26.05
C THR A 216 -20.03 3.37 -24.89
N PHE A 217 -20.26 2.07 -24.89
CA PHE A 217 -19.70 1.17 -23.89
C PHE A 217 -18.18 1.26 -23.85
N LYS A 218 -17.49 1.18 -25.01
CA LYS A 218 -16.03 1.24 -25.09
C LYS A 218 -15.45 2.57 -24.61
N THR A 219 -16.11 3.69 -24.91
CA THR A 219 -15.66 5.03 -24.47
C THR A 219 -15.83 5.23 -22.95
N ASP A 220 -16.76 4.51 -22.34
CA ASP A 220 -17.01 4.59 -20.90
C ASP A 220 -16.05 3.75 -20.06
N ILE A 221 -15.26 2.87 -20.67
CA ILE A 221 -14.26 2.06 -19.96
C ILE A 221 -13.02 2.93 -19.65
N LEU A 222 -12.87 3.26 -18.38
CA LEU A 222 -11.70 3.97 -17.87
C LEU A 222 -10.57 2.99 -17.54
N GLU A 223 -9.33 3.47 -17.54
CA GLU A 223 -8.13 2.66 -17.29
C GLU A 223 -8.10 2.01 -15.90
N ALA A 224 -8.64 2.69 -14.90
CA ALA A 224 -8.73 2.16 -13.53
C ALA A 224 -9.71 0.97 -13.42
N MET A 225 -10.58 0.77 -14.41
CA MET A 225 -11.60 -0.28 -14.38
C MET A 225 -11.07 -1.61 -14.89
N ARG A 226 -11.40 -2.69 -14.19
CA ARG A 226 -11.16 -4.07 -14.64
C ARG A 226 -12.43 -4.60 -15.28
N VAL A 227 -12.55 -4.39 -16.59
CA VAL A 227 -13.71 -4.79 -17.39
C VAL A 227 -13.34 -5.97 -18.28
N CYS A 228 -14.07 -7.05 -18.13
CA CYS A 228 -14.04 -8.21 -19.00
C CYS A 228 -15.32 -8.22 -19.82
N VAL A 229 -15.22 -8.46 -21.13
CA VAL A 229 -16.38 -8.59 -22.02
C VAL A 229 -16.29 -9.91 -22.74
N ILE A 230 -17.34 -10.71 -22.63
CA ILE A 230 -17.42 -12.01 -23.29
C ILE A 230 -18.41 -11.91 -24.43
N THR A 231 -17.98 -12.23 -25.65
CA THR A 231 -18.83 -12.22 -26.85
C THR A 231 -18.91 -13.61 -27.46
N SER A 232 -20.04 -13.95 -28.05
CA SER A 232 -20.28 -15.24 -28.71
C SER A 232 -20.42 -15.04 -30.22
N PRO A 233 -19.33 -15.03 -31.01
CA PRO A 233 -19.44 -14.92 -32.47
C PRO A 233 -20.13 -16.14 -33.11
N ARG A 234 -20.07 -17.30 -32.45
CA ARG A 234 -20.69 -18.56 -32.89
C ARG A 234 -21.12 -19.36 -31.65
N PRO A 235 -22.20 -20.17 -31.72
CA PRO A 235 -22.57 -21.07 -30.63
C PRO A 235 -21.40 -21.98 -30.22
N GLY A 236 -21.20 -22.16 -28.91
CA GLY A 236 -20.11 -22.96 -28.37
C GLY A 236 -18.70 -22.35 -28.49
N PHE A 237 -18.57 -21.07 -28.90
CA PHE A 237 -17.30 -20.35 -28.93
C PHE A 237 -17.44 -18.97 -28.31
N TYR A 238 -16.75 -18.73 -27.20
CA TYR A 238 -16.79 -17.46 -26.47
C TYR A 238 -15.44 -16.77 -26.49
N GLN A 239 -15.40 -15.53 -26.97
CA GLN A 239 -14.20 -14.70 -26.95
C GLN A 239 -14.19 -13.84 -25.69
N ILE A 240 -13.05 -13.79 -25.02
CA ILE A 240 -12.85 -13.06 -23.78
C ILE A 240 -11.98 -11.84 -24.11
N TYR A 241 -12.57 -10.66 -23.95
CA TYR A 241 -11.91 -9.37 -24.08
C TYR A 241 -11.67 -8.79 -22.69
N TYR A 242 -10.54 -8.15 -22.49
CA TYR A 242 -10.21 -7.51 -21.22
C TYR A 242 -9.74 -6.06 -21.46
N SER A 243 -10.09 -5.17 -20.53
CA SER A 243 -9.61 -3.78 -20.53
C SER A 243 -8.11 -3.77 -20.24
N GLN A 244 -7.32 -3.40 -21.25
CA GLN A 244 -5.88 -3.23 -21.08
C GLN A 244 -5.56 -1.73 -21.07
N ALA A 245 -4.78 -1.33 -20.06
CA ALA A 245 -4.16 -0.01 -20.02
C ALA A 245 -3.30 0.19 -21.26
N SER A 246 -3.42 1.37 -21.86
CA SER A 246 -2.61 1.80 -22.99
C SER A 246 -1.66 2.90 -22.52
N ALA A 247 -0.40 2.82 -22.94
CA ALA A 247 0.57 3.87 -22.69
C ALA A 247 0.28 5.14 -23.52
N ARG A 248 -0.45 5.01 -24.64
CA ARG A 248 -0.64 6.12 -25.59
C ARG A 248 -1.49 7.27 -25.03
N PRO A 249 -1.04 8.53 -25.19
CA PRO A 249 -1.86 9.71 -24.88
C PRO A 249 -3.18 9.70 -25.65
N GLY A 250 -4.30 10.00 -24.97
CA GLY A 250 -5.64 10.11 -25.58
C GLY A 250 -6.33 8.79 -25.94
N TYR A 251 -5.60 7.67 -25.95
CA TYR A 251 -6.19 6.34 -26.02
C TYR A 251 -6.28 5.79 -24.60
N GLY A 252 -7.46 5.88 -24.00
CA GLY A 252 -7.75 5.28 -22.69
C GLY A 252 -7.59 3.76 -22.67
N SER A 253 -8.34 3.10 -21.80
CA SER A 253 -8.34 1.64 -21.77
C SER A 253 -8.84 1.08 -23.10
N THR A 254 -8.17 0.06 -23.63
CA THR A 254 -8.59 -0.60 -24.87
C THR A 254 -9.02 -2.03 -24.58
N LEU A 255 -10.18 -2.43 -25.09
CA LEU A 255 -10.60 -3.82 -25.04
C LEU A 255 -9.76 -4.63 -26.03
N LYS A 256 -8.90 -5.50 -25.50
CA LYS A 256 -8.10 -6.44 -26.30
C LYS A 256 -8.58 -7.84 -26.01
N MET A 257 -8.67 -8.66 -27.05
CA MET A 257 -8.95 -10.08 -26.90
C MET A 257 -7.77 -10.72 -26.18
N VAL A 258 -8.04 -11.33 -25.04
CA VAL A 258 -7.02 -11.97 -24.20
C VAL A 258 -7.10 -13.48 -24.28
N ASN A 259 -8.30 -14.02 -24.45
CA ASN A 259 -8.51 -15.46 -24.41
C ASN A 259 -9.80 -15.87 -25.13
N TRP A 260 -10.04 -17.17 -25.22
CA TRP A 260 -11.30 -17.74 -25.70
C TRP A 260 -11.62 -19.05 -24.99
N TRP A 261 -12.90 -19.42 -25.04
CA TRP A 261 -13.42 -20.70 -24.58
C TRP A 261 -14.09 -21.39 -25.77
N SER A 262 -13.88 -22.70 -25.91
CA SER A 262 -14.54 -23.51 -26.93
C SER A 262 -15.22 -24.71 -26.28
N ALA A 263 -16.37 -25.13 -26.81
CA ALA A 263 -17.09 -26.32 -26.35
C ALA A 263 -16.26 -27.61 -26.46
N MET A 264 -15.28 -27.66 -27.38
CA MET A 264 -14.41 -28.83 -27.56
C MET A 264 -13.24 -28.83 -26.57
N ASP A 265 -12.54 -27.71 -26.46
CA ASP A 265 -11.25 -27.61 -25.76
C ASP A 265 -11.36 -26.97 -24.36
N GLY A 266 -12.53 -26.45 -24.00
CA GLY A 266 -12.76 -25.69 -22.77
C GLY A 266 -12.05 -24.33 -22.78
N LEU A 267 -11.71 -23.84 -21.58
CA LEU A 267 -10.99 -22.58 -21.41
C LEU A 267 -9.51 -22.77 -21.74
N VAL A 268 -9.00 -22.00 -22.70
CA VAL A 268 -7.59 -22.09 -23.04
C VAL A 268 -6.75 -21.40 -21.96
N ARG A 269 -5.70 -22.08 -21.48
CA ARG A 269 -4.82 -21.57 -20.41
C ARG A 269 -3.64 -20.81 -21.00
N PHE A 270 -3.88 -19.58 -21.42
CA PHE A 270 -2.82 -18.61 -21.75
C PHE A 270 -2.72 -17.52 -20.67
N PRO A 271 -1.55 -16.89 -20.48
CA PRO A 271 -1.43 -15.74 -19.60
C PRO A 271 -2.35 -14.61 -20.11
N LEU A 272 -3.42 -14.33 -19.35
CA LEU A 272 -4.48 -13.36 -19.71
C LEU A 272 -3.95 -11.93 -19.86
N LEU A 273 -2.88 -11.61 -19.13
CA LEU A 273 -2.30 -10.27 -19.10
C LEU A 273 -0.87 -10.32 -19.63
N PRO A 274 -0.47 -9.37 -20.50
CA PRO A 274 0.94 -9.18 -20.82
C PRO A 274 1.72 -8.93 -19.52
N PRO A 275 2.96 -9.43 -19.40
CA PRO A 275 3.74 -9.26 -18.19
C PRO A 275 3.91 -7.76 -17.87
N PRO A 276 3.80 -7.34 -16.59
CA PRO A 276 3.89 -5.92 -16.23
C PRO A 276 5.16 -5.24 -16.73
N LYS A 277 6.28 -5.96 -16.79
CA LYS A 277 7.55 -5.48 -17.35
C LYS A 277 7.45 -5.04 -18.82
N ARG A 278 6.53 -5.64 -19.58
CA ARG A 278 6.28 -5.29 -20.98
C ARG A 278 5.31 -4.12 -21.10
N VAL A 279 4.26 -4.10 -20.27
CA VAL A 279 3.23 -3.03 -20.29
C VAL A 279 3.81 -1.71 -19.82
N TYR A 280 4.53 -1.71 -18.69
CA TYR A 280 5.10 -0.51 -18.07
C TYR A 280 6.56 -0.28 -18.47
N LYS A 281 6.98 -0.80 -19.63
CA LYS A 281 8.32 -0.55 -20.17
C LYS A 281 8.49 0.90 -20.59
N ASN A 282 7.42 1.49 -21.12
CA ASN A 282 7.40 2.83 -21.70
C ASN A 282 5.98 3.40 -21.59
N PHE A 283 5.86 4.67 -21.22
CA PHE A 283 4.60 5.43 -21.15
C PHE A 283 4.34 6.30 -22.39
N GLU A 284 5.16 6.22 -23.43
CA GLU A 284 4.94 6.83 -24.76
C GLU A 284 4.56 8.32 -24.72
N GLY A 285 5.17 9.08 -23.80
CA GLY A 285 4.93 10.52 -23.64
C GLY A 285 3.62 10.86 -22.92
N ARG A 286 3.01 9.91 -22.19
CA ARG A 286 1.82 10.15 -21.38
C ARG A 286 2.04 11.29 -20.39
N TYR A 287 1.00 12.10 -20.21
CA TYR A 287 1.01 13.24 -19.32
C TYR A 287 0.33 12.92 -17.99
N PHE A 288 0.98 13.23 -16.86
CA PHE A 288 0.44 13.02 -15.51
C PHE A 288 0.28 14.33 -14.72
N ASN A 289 -0.80 14.44 -13.95
CA ASN A 289 -1.04 15.51 -12.99
C ASN A 289 -0.55 15.07 -11.60
N VAL A 290 0.46 15.76 -11.08
CA VAL A 290 1.13 15.40 -9.82
C VAL A 290 1.00 16.54 -8.82
N PRO A 291 0.30 16.37 -7.68
CA PRO A 291 0.25 17.38 -6.65
C PRO A 291 1.62 17.63 -6.03
N VAL A 292 1.93 18.88 -5.68
CA VAL A 292 3.19 19.23 -5.01
C VAL A 292 2.93 20.00 -3.73
N LEU A 293 3.68 19.66 -2.67
CA LEU A 293 3.62 20.34 -1.38
C LEU A 293 4.99 20.89 -1.02
N HIS A 294 5.06 22.03 -0.34
CA HIS A 294 6.31 22.52 0.24
C HIS A 294 6.68 21.71 1.49
N LYS A 295 7.60 20.77 1.36
CA LYS A 295 8.10 19.92 2.45
C LYS A 295 9.59 19.69 2.26
N PRO A 296 10.47 20.56 2.81
CA PRO A 296 11.91 20.28 2.85
C PRO A 296 12.21 19.06 3.74
N PRO A 297 13.15 18.16 3.36
CA PRO A 297 14.03 18.20 2.19
C PRO A 297 13.47 17.50 0.93
N TRP A 298 12.21 17.04 0.98
CA TRP A 298 11.57 16.28 -0.08
C TRP A 298 11.30 17.13 -1.33
N THR A 299 10.70 18.30 -1.13
CA THR A 299 10.31 19.26 -2.17
C THR A 299 10.40 20.69 -1.65
N PHE A 300 11.08 21.54 -2.41
CA PHE A 300 11.18 22.98 -2.21
C PHE A 300 10.27 23.66 -3.23
N VAL A 301 9.30 24.42 -2.73
CA VAL A 301 8.23 25.03 -3.53
C VAL A 301 8.05 26.45 -3.00
N GLU A 302 8.20 27.40 -3.90
CA GLU A 302 7.94 28.81 -3.65
C GLU A 302 6.53 29.12 -4.15
N TYR A 303 5.65 29.53 -3.24
CA TYR A 303 4.29 29.94 -3.59
C TYR A 303 4.25 31.45 -3.82
N LEU A 304 3.92 31.85 -5.05
CA LEU A 304 3.65 33.22 -5.46
C LEU A 304 2.13 33.48 -5.39
N ASN A 305 1.69 34.73 -5.56
CA ASN A 305 0.27 35.09 -5.41
C ASN A 305 -0.68 34.22 -6.26
N ASP A 306 -0.35 34.01 -7.54
CA ASP A 306 -1.19 33.27 -8.51
C ASP A 306 -0.47 32.06 -9.16
N SER A 307 0.76 31.76 -8.72
CA SER A 307 1.55 30.67 -9.30
C SER A 307 2.47 30.04 -8.25
N PHE A 308 3.09 28.94 -8.61
CA PHE A 308 4.07 28.29 -7.74
C PHE A 308 5.27 27.86 -8.59
N ARG A 309 6.43 27.84 -7.95
CA ARG A 309 7.68 27.39 -8.56
C ARG A 309 8.28 26.28 -7.73
N VAL A 310 8.59 25.16 -8.37
CA VAL A 310 9.34 24.07 -7.74
C VAL A 310 10.83 24.36 -7.94
N GLU A 311 11.55 24.59 -6.84
CA GLU A 311 12.99 24.86 -6.87
C GLU A 311 13.81 23.56 -6.92
N GLY A 312 13.23 22.47 -6.43
CA GLY A 312 13.82 21.13 -6.49
C GLY A 312 13.45 20.30 -5.27
N GLY A 313 14.34 19.36 -4.92
CA GLY A 313 14.15 18.46 -3.78
C GLY A 313 14.53 17.03 -4.15
N ARG A 314 14.48 16.13 -3.16
CA ARG A 314 14.73 14.72 -3.43
C ARG A 314 13.67 14.13 -4.35
N ASP A 315 12.41 14.44 -4.13
CA ASP A 315 11.30 13.80 -4.83
C ASP A 315 11.12 14.39 -6.22
N ASP A 316 11.34 15.69 -6.39
CA ASP A 316 11.42 16.31 -7.71
C ASP A 316 12.49 15.61 -8.59
N LYS A 317 13.70 15.39 -8.06
CA LYS A 317 14.74 14.63 -8.77
C LYS A 317 14.32 13.19 -9.07
N LEU A 318 13.65 12.53 -8.13
CA LEU A 318 13.17 11.16 -8.32
C LEU A 318 12.13 11.07 -9.44
N ILE A 319 11.17 12.00 -9.47
CA ILE A 319 10.14 12.05 -10.49
C ILE A 319 10.76 12.32 -11.86
N ASN A 320 11.67 13.28 -11.97
CA ASN A 320 12.37 13.57 -13.22
C ASN A 320 13.15 12.34 -13.73
N LEU A 321 13.85 11.60 -12.85
CA LEU A 321 14.53 10.35 -13.21
C LEU A 321 13.55 9.27 -13.71
N LEU A 322 12.37 9.15 -13.08
CA LEU A 322 11.33 8.22 -13.51
C LEU A 322 10.74 8.63 -14.87
N ALA A 323 10.52 9.93 -15.08
CA ALA A 323 10.03 10.51 -16.33
C ALA A 323 10.98 10.19 -17.49
N ASP A 324 12.28 10.38 -17.28
CA ASP A 324 13.32 10.07 -18.28
C ASP A 324 13.39 8.58 -18.60
N LYS A 325 13.36 7.73 -17.56
CA LYS A 325 13.51 6.27 -17.72
C LYS A 325 12.29 5.60 -18.35
N LEU A 326 11.10 6.10 -18.05
CA LEU A 326 9.84 5.50 -18.50
C LEU A 326 9.16 6.31 -19.61
N HIS A 327 9.79 7.42 -20.05
CA HIS A 327 9.34 8.34 -21.09
C HIS A 327 7.89 8.84 -20.87
N PHE A 328 7.61 9.41 -19.71
CA PHE A 328 6.37 10.16 -19.47
C PHE A 328 6.67 11.64 -19.24
N GLN A 329 5.63 12.46 -19.37
CA GLN A 329 5.62 13.87 -19.02
C GLN A 329 4.72 14.08 -17.81
N PHE A 330 4.97 15.12 -17.03
CA PHE A 330 4.14 15.44 -15.88
C PHE A 330 4.08 16.95 -15.68
N ARG A 331 3.02 17.41 -15.02
CA ARG A 331 2.97 18.76 -14.45
C ARG A 331 2.69 18.68 -12.98
N TYR A 332 3.27 19.62 -12.26
CA TYR A 332 2.86 19.87 -10.91
C TYR A 332 1.51 20.59 -10.88
N ILE A 333 0.70 20.26 -9.88
CA ILE A 333 -0.52 20.99 -9.54
C ILE A 333 -0.44 21.46 -8.09
N ASP A 334 -0.88 22.68 -7.81
CA ASP A 334 -0.98 23.21 -6.46
C ASP A 334 -2.29 22.71 -5.82
N PRO A 335 -2.22 21.87 -4.78
CA PRO A 335 -3.43 21.43 -4.10
C PRO A 335 -4.08 22.60 -3.32
N PRO A 336 -5.41 22.76 -3.37
CA PRO A 336 -6.10 23.95 -2.83
C PRO A 336 -5.84 24.16 -1.33
N ASP A 337 -5.78 23.08 -0.56
CA ASP A 337 -5.56 23.15 0.89
C ASP A 337 -4.07 23.14 1.28
N ARG A 338 -3.15 22.89 0.33
CA ARG A 338 -1.70 22.69 0.58
C ARG A 338 -1.39 21.74 1.75
N THR A 339 -2.27 20.79 2.00
CA THR A 339 -2.13 19.75 3.02
C THR A 339 -2.13 18.37 2.38
N GLN A 340 -1.63 17.37 3.12
CA GLN A 340 -1.70 15.97 2.69
C GLN A 340 -3.14 15.43 2.69
N GLY A 341 -3.97 15.92 3.61
CA GLY A 341 -5.28 15.36 3.95
C GLY A 341 -5.24 14.47 5.22
N SER A 342 -6.29 14.57 6.02
CA SER A 342 -6.66 13.61 7.07
C SER A 342 -7.43 12.44 6.46
N GLY A 343 -7.53 11.32 7.18
CA GLY A 343 -8.44 10.21 6.81
C GLY A 343 -9.91 10.68 6.77
N LEU A 344 -10.85 9.77 6.47
CA LEU A 344 -12.28 10.11 6.49
C LEU A 344 -12.70 10.71 7.84
N ASP A 345 -12.86 12.03 7.91
CA ASP A 345 -13.70 12.66 8.92
C ASP A 345 -15.15 12.25 8.63
N GLN A 346 -15.97 12.04 9.66
CA GLN A 346 -17.32 11.44 9.62
C GLN A 346 -18.37 12.27 8.84
N GLY A 347 -18.10 12.59 7.56
CA GLY A 347 -18.85 13.53 6.75
C GLY A 347 -18.22 13.76 5.38
N SER A 348 -18.25 12.71 4.55
CA SER A 348 -18.31 12.73 3.06
C SER A 348 -17.22 13.39 2.20
N SER A 349 -16.25 14.13 2.72
CA SER A 349 -15.18 14.71 1.89
C SER A 349 -13.79 14.59 2.50
N ILE A 350 -12.82 14.24 1.65
CA ILE A 350 -11.41 14.11 2.00
C ILE A 350 -10.73 15.33 1.41
N GLN A 351 -10.06 16.09 2.26
CA GLN A 351 -9.38 17.33 1.89
C GLN A 351 -7.90 17.07 1.55
N GLY A 352 -7.26 18.07 0.96
CA GLY A 352 -5.84 18.00 0.57
C GLY A 352 -5.54 17.03 -0.57
N VAL A 353 -4.27 16.62 -0.66
CA VAL A 353 -3.74 15.78 -1.74
C VAL A 353 -4.47 14.43 -1.86
N LEU A 354 -4.79 13.81 -0.73
CA LEU A 354 -5.56 12.55 -0.72
C LEU A 354 -6.95 12.71 -1.36
N GLY A 355 -7.59 13.85 -1.13
CA GLY A 355 -8.86 14.22 -1.77
C GLY A 355 -8.77 14.31 -3.28
N LEU A 356 -7.73 14.99 -3.79
CA LEU A 356 -7.51 15.13 -5.24
C LEU A 356 -7.30 13.78 -5.94
N ILE A 357 -6.59 12.86 -5.28
CA ILE A 357 -6.37 11.50 -5.80
C ILE A 357 -7.67 10.70 -5.77
N TRP A 358 -8.42 10.78 -4.67
CA TRP A 358 -9.73 10.12 -4.53
C TRP A 358 -10.74 10.57 -5.59
N GLN A 359 -10.74 11.87 -5.88
CA GLN A 359 -11.60 12.51 -6.90
C GLN A 359 -11.06 12.32 -8.34
N ARG A 360 -9.86 11.73 -8.50
CA ARG A 360 -9.13 11.55 -9.77
C ARG A 360 -8.82 12.85 -10.51
N GLU A 361 -8.64 13.94 -9.77
CA GLU A 361 -8.10 15.18 -10.30
C GLU A 361 -6.56 15.12 -10.40
N ALA A 362 -5.96 14.29 -9.55
CA ALA A 362 -4.55 13.94 -9.54
C ALA A 362 -4.35 12.45 -9.90
N ASP A 363 -3.27 12.13 -10.61
CA ASP A 363 -2.98 10.74 -11.03
C ASP A 363 -2.23 9.96 -9.93
N TRP A 364 -1.24 10.59 -9.32
CA TRP A 364 -0.41 10.02 -8.27
C TRP A 364 0.31 11.13 -7.49
N PHE A 365 0.81 10.78 -6.31
CA PHE A 365 1.56 11.70 -5.47
C PHE A 365 2.82 11.04 -4.91
N VAL A 366 3.90 11.81 -4.88
CA VAL A 366 5.16 11.45 -4.21
C VAL A 366 5.48 12.58 -3.25
N GLY A 367 5.66 12.21 -1.99
CA GLY A 367 5.92 13.15 -0.92
C GLY A 367 6.03 12.46 0.42
N ASP A 368 6.20 13.26 1.46
CA ASP A 368 6.20 12.83 2.86
C ASP A 368 4.83 12.27 3.28
N LEU A 369 4.46 11.07 2.85
CA LEU A 369 3.24 10.41 3.31
C LEU A 369 3.54 9.12 4.07
N SER A 370 2.98 9.06 5.27
CA SER A 370 2.95 7.86 6.11
C SER A 370 1.74 7.00 5.74
N ILE A 371 2.00 5.70 5.61
CA ILE A 371 0.96 4.69 5.39
C ILE A 371 0.23 4.48 6.72
N THR A 372 -1.04 4.87 6.78
CA THR A 372 -1.93 4.62 7.92
C THR A 372 -3.15 3.85 7.44
N TYR A 373 -3.84 3.15 8.37
CA TYR A 373 -5.04 2.38 8.03
C TYR A 373 -6.11 3.26 7.38
N GLU A 374 -6.39 4.43 7.96
CA GLU A 374 -7.42 5.36 7.45
C GLU A 374 -7.10 5.86 6.03
N ARG A 375 -5.83 6.16 5.75
CA ARG A 375 -5.41 6.61 4.41
C ARG A 375 -5.50 5.47 3.39
N ASN A 376 -5.24 4.23 3.82
CA ASN A 376 -5.30 3.03 2.98
C ASN A 376 -6.75 2.60 2.63
N LEU A 377 -7.76 3.15 3.30
CA LEU A 377 -9.17 2.96 2.93
C LEU A 377 -9.58 3.81 1.72
N VAL A 378 -8.80 4.84 1.41
CA VAL A 378 -9.13 5.87 0.41
C VAL A 378 -8.22 5.76 -0.79
N VAL A 379 -6.92 5.73 -0.52
CA VAL A 379 -5.90 5.71 -1.55
C VAL A 379 -5.00 4.53 -1.32
N ASP A 380 -4.22 4.27 -2.34
CA ASP A 380 -3.41 3.09 -2.41
C ASP A 380 -1.95 3.45 -2.50
N PHE A 381 -1.14 2.62 -1.86
CA PHE A 381 0.27 2.90 -1.67
C PHE A 381 1.13 1.92 -2.45
N SER A 382 2.22 2.44 -3.01
CA SER A 382 3.32 1.62 -3.50
C SER A 382 4.07 0.96 -2.35
N PHE A 383 5.13 0.24 -2.70
CA PHE A 383 6.14 -0.16 -1.72
C PHE A 383 6.72 1.06 -0.98
N LEU A 384 7.16 0.82 0.25
CA LEU A 384 7.84 1.82 1.07
C LEU A 384 9.18 2.18 0.45
N THR A 385 9.37 3.45 0.09
CA THR A 385 10.63 3.99 -0.43
C THR A 385 11.58 4.40 0.69
N LEU A 386 11.03 4.80 1.85
CA LEU A 386 11.78 5.14 3.04
C LEU A 386 10.96 4.79 4.29
N VAL A 387 11.62 4.15 5.25
CA VAL A 387 11.12 3.90 6.60
C VAL A 387 11.71 4.99 7.49
N ASP A 388 10.84 5.76 8.13
CA ASP A 388 11.22 6.78 9.10
C ASP A 388 10.68 6.38 10.47
N ASN A 389 11.37 6.81 11.52
CA ASN A 389 10.96 6.58 12.90
C ASN A 389 10.61 7.92 13.55
N GLU A 390 9.51 7.96 14.30
CA GLU A 390 9.16 9.15 15.07
C GLU A 390 10.22 9.41 16.15
N ALA A 391 10.76 10.63 16.16
CA ALA A 391 11.76 11.06 17.12
C ALA A 391 11.28 12.30 17.87
N PHE A 392 11.54 12.34 19.18
CA PHE A 392 11.28 13.53 19.98
C PHE A 392 12.44 14.52 19.81
N LEU A 393 12.13 15.68 19.26
CA LEU A 393 13.05 16.81 19.23
C LEU A 393 12.98 17.54 20.58
N THR A 394 14.08 17.51 21.33
CA THR A 394 14.24 18.28 22.56
C THR A 394 15.34 19.33 22.38
N HIS A 395 15.28 20.39 23.17
CA HIS A 395 16.33 21.40 23.19
C HIS A 395 17.66 20.76 23.64
N ALA A 396 18.75 21.05 22.92
CA ALA A 396 20.07 20.58 23.31
C ALA A 396 20.38 21.05 24.74
N PRO A 397 20.89 20.18 25.62
CA PRO A 397 21.19 20.61 26.99
C PRO A 397 22.16 21.80 26.96
N GLY A 398 21.86 22.83 27.74
CA GLY A 398 22.75 23.97 27.88
C GLY A 398 24.13 23.50 28.31
N ARG A 399 25.19 24.01 27.67
CA ARG A 399 26.56 23.71 28.09
C ARG A 399 26.80 24.40 29.42
N LEU A 400 27.04 23.62 30.48
CA LEU A 400 27.51 24.18 31.75
C LEU A 400 28.96 24.64 31.59
N ASN A 401 29.32 25.74 32.26
CA ASN A 401 30.68 26.27 32.24
C ASN A 401 31.67 25.23 32.79
N GLU A 402 32.67 24.88 31.97
CA GLU A 402 33.71 23.89 32.29
C GLU A 402 34.60 24.32 33.47
N ALA A 403 34.76 25.63 33.70
CA ALA A 403 35.59 26.15 34.79
C ALA A 403 35.09 25.75 36.18
N PHE A 404 33.78 25.58 36.37
CA PHE A 404 33.20 25.15 37.65
C PHE A 404 33.13 23.63 37.81
N SER A 405 33.69 22.85 36.88
CA SER A 405 33.70 21.38 36.95
C SER A 405 34.48 20.85 38.15
N LEU A 406 35.54 21.55 38.59
CA LEU A 406 36.38 21.17 39.72
C LEU A 406 35.69 21.33 41.08
N ILE A 407 34.79 22.31 41.21
CA ILE A 407 34.09 22.62 42.48
C ILE A 407 32.78 21.83 42.61
N ARG A 408 32.18 21.44 41.47
CA ARG A 408 30.87 20.75 41.39
C ARG A 408 30.75 19.45 42.20
N PRO A 409 31.78 18.61 42.37
CA PRO A 409 31.69 17.39 43.17
C PRO A 409 31.43 17.67 44.66
N PHE A 410 31.72 18.89 45.14
CA PHE A 410 31.57 19.26 46.54
C PHE A 410 30.32 20.12 46.74
N HIS A 411 29.49 19.73 47.71
CA HIS A 411 28.33 20.53 48.11
C HIS A 411 28.79 21.88 48.69
N TRP A 412 28.04 22.96 48.46
CA TRP A 412 28.40 24.31 48.94
C TRP A 412 28.66 24.36 50.46
N SER A 413 27.97 23.52 51.22
CA SER A 413 28.13 23.38 52.68
C SER A 413 29.50 22.86 53.14
N VAL A 414 30.26 22.19 52.27
CA VAL A 414 31.58 21.63 52.62
C VAL A 414 32.63 22.74 52.74
N TRP A 415 32.55 23.77 51.90
CA TRP A 415 33.53 24.87 51.87
C TRP A 415 33.66 25.65 53.20
N PRO A 416 32.56 26.11 53.85
CA PRO A 416 32.68 26.79 55.14
C PRO A 416 33.16 25.84 56.24
N LEU A 417 32.73 24.57 56.23
CA LEU A 417 33.21 23.57 57.20
C LEU A 417 34.71 23.32 57.04
N LEU A 418 35.19 23.18 55.80
CA LEU A 418 36.60 23.04 55.46
C LEU A 418 37.40 24.26 55.94
N LEU A 419 36.93 25.48 55.64
CA LEU A 419 37.57 26.71 56.09
C LEU A 419 37.65 26.79 57.63
N ILE A 420 36.56 26.44 58.32
CA ILE A 420 36.50 26.36 59.79
C ILE A 420 37.57 25.38 60.30
N THR A 421 37.61 24.15 59.76
CA THR A 421 38.59 23.15 60.22
C THR A 421 40.03 23.62 60.05
N VAL A 422 40.37 24.26 58.92
CA VAL A 422 41.72 24.81 58.69
C VAL A 422 42.02 25.95 59.67
N ILE A 423 41.08 26.89 59.86
CA ILE A 423 41.26 28.03 60.78
C ILE A 423 41.42 27.57 62.22
N PHE A 424 40.66 26.58 62.70
CA PHE A 424 40.74 26.10 64.08
C PHE A 424 41.93 25.16 64.33
N SER A 425 42.38 24.41 63.32
CA SER A 425 43.52 23.48 63.46
C SER A 425 44.81 24.18 63.90
N GLY A 426 45.11 25.38 63.38
CA GLY A 426 46.32 26.16 63.72
C GLY A 426 46.39 26.60 65.19
N PRO A 427 45.36 27.30 65.71
CA PRO A 427 45.26 27.67 67.12
C PRO A 427 45.26 26.46 68.06
N ILE A 428 44.56 25.37 67.72
CA ILE A 428 44.55 24.15 68.54
C ILE A 428 45.97 23.57 68.64
N LEU A 429 46.69 23.48 67.51
CA LEU A 429 48.05 22.99 67.48
C LEU A 429 49.02 23.92 68.24
N TYR A 430 48.85 25.24 68.11
CA TYR A 430 49.62 26.21 68.88
C TYR A 430 49.41 26.05 70.40
N ILE A 431 48.17 25.89 70.86
CA ILE A 431 47.86 25.66 72.28
C ILE A 431 48.52 24.37 72.76
N LEU A 432 48.47 23.30 71.98
CA LEU A 432 49.07 22.01 72.34
C LEU A 432 50.61 22.08 72.47
N VAL A 433 51.28 22.84 71.59
CA VAL A 433 52.73 23.04 71.66
C VAL A 433 53.11 23.96 72.83
N ASP A 434 52.32 25.02 73.09
CA ASP A 434 52.57 25.94 74.20
C ASP A 434 52.42 25.26 75.58
N THR A 435 51.46 24.33 75.73
CA THR A 435 51.25 23.60 76.98
C THR A 435 52.29 22.50 77.24
N THR A 436 52.94 21.99 76.20
CA THR A 436 53.92 20.88 76.31
C THR A 436 55.36 21.38 76.49
N ASP A 437 55.77 22.44 75.80
CA ASP A 437 57.19 22.86 75.76
C ASP A 437 57.54 24.10 76.61
N GLY A 438 56.58 24.85 77.17
CA GLY A 438 56.86 25.86 78.22
C GLY A 438 57.98 26.88 77.94
N HIS A 439 58.18 27.32 76.69
CA HIS A 439 59.25 28.27 76.32
C HIS A 439 58.76 29.75 76.35
N PRO A 440 59.52 30.71 76.94
CA PRO A 440 59.04 32.08 77.14
C PRO A 440 59.40 33.09 76.03
N GLN A 441 60.01 32.70 74.90
CA GLN A 441 60.46 33.68 73.89
C GLN A 441 59.94 33.37 72.47
N GLY A 442 59.14 34.30 71.91
CA GLY A 442 58.73 34.28 70.50
C GLY A 442 57.32 33.75 70.17
N LYS A 443 56.31 33.98 71.02
CA LYS A 443 54.94 33.43 70.88
C LYS A 443 54.25 33.70 69.54
N SER A 444 54.41 34.90 68.96
CA SER A 444 53.77 35.27 67.68
C SER A 444 54.36 34.52 66.48
N MET A 445 55.68 34.30 66.48
CA MET A 445 56.38 33.58 65.42
C MET A 445 56.08 32.08 65.46
N LEU A 446 55.90 31.51 66.65
CA LEU A 446 55.45 30.12 66.83
C LEU A 446 54.02 29.93 66.32
N TYR A 447 53.09 30.83 66.65
CA TYR A 447 51.71 30.79 66.15
C TYR A 447 51.65 30.78 64.62
N TRP A 448 52.40 31.68 63.97
CA TRP A 448 52.42 31.74 62.50
C TRP A 448 53.01 30.47 61.87
N LYS A 449 54.02 29.87 62.50
CA LYS A 449 54.58 28.57 62.08
C LYS A 449 53.55 27.45 62.18
N CYS A 450 52.78 27.38 63.25
CA CYS A 450 51.73 26.38 63.44
C CYS A 450 50.60 26.53 62.41
N VAL A 451 50.14 27.75 62.15
CA VAL A 451 49.11 28.04 61.13
C VAL A 451 49.62 27.69 59.73
N TRP A 452 50.84 28.08 59.39
CA TRP A 452 51.47 27.74 58.12
C TRP A 452 51.61 26.22 57.94
N TRP A 453 52.04 25.52 58.99
CA TRP A 453 52.17 24.07 58.97
C TRP A 453 50.82 23.37 58.74
N SER A 454 49.77 23.78 59.44
CA SER A 454 48.41 23.23 59.22
C SER A 454 47.91 23.42 57.79
N ILE A 455 48.19 24.58 57.16
CA ILE A 455 47.84 24.84 55.76
C ILE A 455 48.63 23.92 54.81
N THR A 456 49.94 23.73 55.06
CA THR A 456 50.79 22.86 54.21
C THR A 456 50.39 21.39 54.28
N VAL A 457 50.01 20.90 55.47
CA VAL A 457 49.49 19.54 55.66
C VAL A 457 48.16 19.36 54.94
N PHE A 458 47.28 20.36 55.01
CA PHE A 458 45.98 20.32 54.33
C PHE A 458 46.10 20.31 52.79
N LEU A 459 47.05 21.07 52.24
CA LEU A 459 47.35 21.09 50.81
C LEU A 459 48.15 19.87 50.33
N GLN A 460 48.45 18.91 51.23
CA GLN A 460 49.36 17.77 50.97
C GLN A 460 50.73 18.21 50.42
N GLN A 461 51.13 19.45 50.71
CA GLN A 461 52.45 20.00 50.37
C GLN A 461 53.39 19.82 51.57
N GLY A 462 53.48 18.59 52.08
CA GLY A 462 54.40 18.26 53.16
C GLY A 462 55.83 18.21 52.64
N ASN A 463 56.69 19.10 53.15
CA ASN A 463 58.13 18.94 53.01
C ASN A 463 58.53 17.60 53.64
N VAL A 464 59.03 16.68 52.83
CA VAL A 464 59.79 15.51 53.28
C VAL A 464 61.03 16.07 53.99
N LEU A 465 60.99 16.10 55.33
CA LEU A 465 62.15 16.42 56.15
C LEU A 465 63.17 15.28 55.99
N HIS A 466 64.25 15.55 55.26
CA HIS A 466 65.48 14.76 55.24
C HIS A 466 66.41 15.17 56.38
#